data_AF-A0A1H3SCP8-F1
#
_entry.id   AF-A0A1H3SCP8-F1
#
_cell.length_a   1.000
_cell.length_b   1.000
_cell.length_c   1.000
_cell.angle_alpha   90.00
_cell.angle_beta   90.00
_cell.angle_gamma   90.00
#
_symmetry.space_group_name_H-M   'P 1'
#
loop_
_entity.id
_entity.type
_entity.pdbx_description
1 polymer ?
#
loop_
_entity_poly.entity_id
_entity_poly.type
_entity_poly.pdbx_seq_one_letter_code
_entity_poly.pdbx_strand_id
1 'polypeptide(L)'
;MDKVVKEIEQWFQEQLCAGLILPTGWNGRPYDNVYRLTFVAGRPRWLMIELDDNSLFVITDLKECKPSESELTLSGFTQFVRHNPGGDTFDPSMEVFTEGSIQFVSLRPRV
;
A
#
# COMPACT_ATOMS: atom_id res chain seq x y z
N MET A 1 -7.71 -6.14 -13.25
CA MET A 1 -6.86 -5.28 -12.42
C MET A 1 -7.24 -3.80 -12.56
N ASP A 2 -7.66 -3.35 -13.75
CA ASP A 2 -8.04 -1.94 -14.02
C ASP A 2 -9.04 -1.34 -13.03
N LYS A 3 -10.04 -2.12 -12.58
CA LYS A 3 -10.97 -1.70 -11.53
C LYS A 3 -10.24 -1.37 -10.21
N VAL A 4 -9.35 -2.25 -9.77
CA VAL A 4 -8.58 -2.09 -8.53
C VAL A 4 -7.66 -0.88 -8.59
N VAL A 5 -7.01 -0.65 -9.74
CA VAL A 5 -6.18 0.55 -9.97
C VAL A 5 -7.00 1.81 -9.74
N LYS A 6 -8.18 1.90 -10.37
CA LYS A 6 -9.08 3.06 -10.21
C LYS A 6 -9.56 3.23 -8.78
N GLU A 7 -9.88 2.14 -8.07
CA GLU A 7 -10.28 2.19 -6.66
C GLU A 7 -9.17 2.76 -5.76
N ILE A 8 -7.92 2.36 -6.00
CA ILE A 8 -6.75 2.87 -5.28
C ILE A 8 -6.51 4.36 -5.61
N GLU A 9 -6.51 4.72 -6.90
CA GLU A 9 -6.34 6.11 -7.33
C GLU A 9 -7.40 7.02 -6.71
N GLN A 10 -8.68 6.61 -6.80
CA GLN A 10 -9.79 7.37 -6.25
C GLN A 10 -9.66 7.52 -4.73
N TRP A 11 -9.37 6.44 -4.01
CA TRP A 11 -9.24 6.50 -2.55
C TRP A 11 -8.11 7.44 -2.13
N PHE A 12 -6.94 7.40 -2.79
CA PHE A 12 -5.84 8.32 -2.49
C PHE A 12 -6.13 9.77 -2.91
N GLN A 13 -6.92 10.00 -3.96
CA GLN A 13 -7.39 11.34 -4.31
C GLN A 13 -8.34 11.91 -3.22
N GLU A 14 -9.20 11.06 -2.67
CA GLU A 14 -10.13 11.43 -1.61
C GLU A 14 -9.42 11.64 -0.27
N GLN A 15 -8.50 10.75 0.13
CA GLN A 15 -7.84 10.79 1.43
C GLN A 15 -6.56 11.64 1.47
N LEU A 16 -5.94 11.90 0.32
CA LEU A 16 -4.65 12.61 0.10
C LEU A 16 -3.42 11.90 0.66
N CYS A 17 -3.50 11.32 1.85
CA CYS A 17 -2.42 10.57 2.47
C CYS A 17 -2.94 9.45 3.37
N ALA A 18 -2.06 8.51 3.69
CA ALA A 18 -2.39 7.35 4.49
C ALA A 18 -1.25 6.92 5.41
N GLY A 19 -1.62 6.37 6.57
CA GLY A 19 -0.76 5.48 7.34
C GLY A 19 -0.76 4.09 6.70
N LEU A 20 0.20 3.25 7.09
CA LEU A 20 0.41 1.94 6.48
C LEU A 20 0.48 0.83 7.53
N ILE A 21 -0.37 -0.18 7.35
CA ILE A 21 -0.32 -1.45 8.08
C ILE A 21 0.06 -2.54 7.09
N LEU A 22 1.10 -3.29 7.44
CA LEU A 22 1.65 -4.43 6.70
C LEU A 22 1.21 -5.73 7.37
N PRO A 23 1.50 -6.91 6.77
CA PRO A 23 1.22 -8.19 7.42
C PRO A 23 1.87 -8.34 8.81
N THR A 24 2.96 -7.61 9.08
CA THR A 24 3.67 -7.56 10.37
C THR A 24 3.13 -6.50 11.34
N GLY A 25 2.13 -5.71 10.96
CA GLY A 25 1.55 -4.63 11.74
C GLY A 25 1.90 -3.24 11.19
N TRP A 26 1.82 -2.22 12.03
CA TRP A 26 2.10 -0.85 11.64
C TRP A 26 3.53 -0.70 11.09
N ASN A 27 3.65 -0.04 9.94
CA ASN A 27 4.95 0.35 9.42
C ASN A 27 5.47 1.56 10.19
N GLY A 28 6.25 1.30 11.25
CA GLY A 28 6.68 2.31 12.21
C GLY A 28 5.67 2.46 13.36
N ARG A 29 5.66 3.66 13.97
CA ARG A 29 4.67 3.98 15.01
C ARG A 29 3.31 4.27 14.38
N PRO A 30 2.20 3.87 15.02
CA PRO A 30 0.86 4.15 14.50
C PRO A 30 0.68 5.64 14.20
N TYR A 31 0.21 5.95 12.99
CA TYR A 31 -0.09 7.31 12.52
C TYR A 31 1.11 8.27 12.36
N ASP A 32 2.34 7.85 12.65
CA ASP A 32 3.53 8.72 12.52
C ASP A 32 3.99 8.85 11.06
N ASN A 33 3.94 7.75 10.30
CA ASN A 33 4.37 7.72 8.90
C ASN A 33 3.21 8.07 7.96
N VAL A 34 3.46 9.03 7.06
CA VAL A 34 2.47 9.59 6.15
C VAL A 34 2.88 9.29 4.72
N TYR A 35 2.07 8.51 4.01
CA TYR A 35 2.33 8.10 2.64
C TYR A 35 1.34 8.70 1.64
N ARG A 36 1.83 9.13 0.49
CA ARG A 36 1.07 9.53 -0.69
C ARG A 36 1.31 8.57 -1.83
N LEU A 37 0.30 8.32 -2.64
CA LEU A 37 0.44 7.54 -3.86
C LEU A 37 1.18 8.36 -4.92
N THR A 38 2.29 7.84 -5.43
CA THR A 38 3.04 8.45 -6.54
C THR A 38 2.78 7.72 -7.86
N PHE A 39 2.53 6.42 -7.81
CA PHE A 39 2.25 5.61 -8.99
C PHE A 39 1.41 4.37 -8.63
N VAL A 40 0.51 3.98 -9.54
CA VAL A 40 -0.15 2.67 -9.49
C VAL A 40 -0.36 2.13 -10.89
N ALA A 41 -0.11 0.83 -11.08
CA ALA A 41 -0.40 0.16 -12.33
C ALA A 41 -0.84 -1.28 -12.13
N GLY A 42 -1.77 -1.71 -12.99
CA GLY A 42 -2.28 -3.06 -13.04
C GLY A 42 -1.84 -3.79 -14.30
N ARG A 43 -1.48 -5.06 -14.13
CA ARG A 43 -1.37 -6.09 -15.17
C ARG A 43 -2.25 -7.28 -14.79
N PRO A 44 -2.53 -8.25 -15.68
CA PRO A 44 -3.48 -9.32 -15.38
C PRO A 44 -3.26 -10.05 -14.04
N ARG A 45 -1.99 -10.23 -13.63
CA ARG A 45 -1.62 -10.91 -12.38
C ARG A 45 -0.86 -10.05 -11.38
N TRP A 46 -0.50 -8.83 -11.76
CA TRP A 46 0.38 -7.98 -10.94
C TRP A 46 -0.26 -6.64 -10.69
N LEU A 47 -0.14 -6.16 -9.46
CA LEU A 47 -0.45 -4.80 -9.07
C LEU A 47 0.85 -4.18 -8.53
N MET A 48 1.22 -3.02 -9.09
CA MET A 48 2.36 -2.25 -8.65
C MET A 48 1.85 -0.95 -8.03
N ILE A 49 2.33 -0.63 -6.83
CA ILE A 49 2.00 0.60 -6.10
C ILE A 49 3.32 1.22 -5.66
N GLU A 50 3.48 2.51 -5.92
CA GLU A 50 4.60 3.31 -5.43
C GLU A 50 4.05 4.42 -4.53
N LEU A 51 4.71 4.60 -3.39
CA LEU A 51 4.43 5.68 -2.44
C LEU A 51 5.57 6.70 -2.45
N ASP A 52 5.33 7.88 -1.90
CA ASP A 52 6.40 8.81 -1.54
C ASP A 52 7.44 8.11 -0.62
N ASP A 53 8.69 8.60 -0.67
CA ASP A 53 9.89 7.95 -0.13
C ASP A 53 10.34 6.65 -0.85
N ASN A 54 9.97 6.51 -2.14
CA ASN A 54 10.41 5.42 -3.02
C ASN A 54 10.04 4.00 -2.53
N SER A 55 9.00 3.89 -1.68
CA SER A 55 8.49 2.58 -1.25
C SER A 55 7.70 1.93 -2.38
N LEU A 56 8.17 0.77 -2.85
CA LEU A 56 7.57 0.06 -3.98
C LEU A 56 6.96 -1.26 -3.54
N PHE A 57 5.68 -1.45 -3.84
CA PHE A 57 4.92 -2.67 -3.57
C PHE A 57 4.60 -3.39 -4.87
N VAL A 58 4.86 -4.70 -4.90
CA VAL A 58 4.46 -5.59 -5.99
C VAL A 58 3.60 -6.70 -5.41
N ILE A 59 2.35 -6.78 -5.86
CA ILE A 59 1.37 -7.74 -5.37
C ILE A 59 0.98 -8.67 -6.52
N THR A 60 1.11 -9.97 -6.29
CA THR A 60 0.80 -11.01 -7.28
C THR A 60 -0.51 -11.72 -6.93
N ASP A 61 -1.39 -11.84 -7.92
CA ASP A 61 -2.69 -12.51 -7.87
C ASP A 61 -3.63 -12.04 -6.75
N LEU A 62 -3.66 -10.73 -6.48
CA LEU A 62 -4.58 -10.10 -5.52
C LEU A 62 -6.03 -10.54 -5.75
N LYS A 63 -6.71 -11.04 -4.71
CA LYS A 63 -8.13 -11.39 -4.78
C LYS A 63 -9.06 -10.25 -4.42
N GLU A 64 -8.68 -9.40 -3.48
CA GLU A 64 -9.61 -8.44 -2.88
C GLU A 64 -9.00 -7.06 -2.68
N CYS A 65 -9.76 -6.04 -3.07
CA CYS A 65 -9.54 -4.62 -2.80
C CYS A 65 -10.83 -4.08 -2.19
N LYS A 66 -10.73 -3.53 -0.97
CA LYS A 66 -11.86 -3.04 -0.18
C LYS A 66 -11.58 -1.60 0.25
N PRO A 67 -11.99 -0.59 -0.54
CA PRO A 67 -11.98 0.80 -0.11
C PRO A 67 -13.15 1.09 0.85
N SER A 68 -12.92 2.01 1.77
CA SER A 68 -13.90 2.62 2.68
C SER A 68 -13.48 4.07 2.98
N GLU A 69 -14.27 4.82 3.74
CA GLU A 69 -13.90 6.20 4.09
C GLU A 69 -12.64 6.29 4.97
N SER A 70 -12.36 5.27 5.80
CA SER A 70 -11.23 5.29 6.74
C SER A 70 -10.05 4.42 6.33
N GLU A 71 -10.27 3.46 5.45
CA GLU A 71 -9.24 2.49 5.09
C GLU A 71 -9.41 1.96 3.66
N LEU A 72 -8.29 1.60 3.04
CA LEU A 72 -8.24 0.77 1.84
C LEU A 72 -7.46 -0.51 2.17
N THR A 73 -8.14 -1.65 2.11
CA THR A 73 -7.55 -2.96 2.42
C THR A 73 -7.32 -3.77 1.15
N LEU A 74 -6.11 -4.30 0.99
CA LEU A 74 -5.71 -5.26 -0.04
C LEU A 74 -5.41 -6.62 0.63
N SER A 75 -6.07 -7.68 0.19
CA SER A 75 -5.97 -9.01 0.81
C SER A 75 -6.13 -10.16 -0.19
N GLY A 76 -5.81 -11.38 0.27
CA GLY A 76 -5.93 -12.59 -0.54
C GLY A 76 -4.97 -12.61 -1.73
N PHE A 77 -3.77 -12.07 -1.59
CA PHE A 77 -2.72 -12.19 -2.61
C PHE A 77 -1.99 -13.52 -2.48
N THR A 78 -1.34 -13.97 -3.56
CA THR A 78 -0.40 -15.12 -3.51
C THR A 78 0.98 -14.67 -3.05
N GLN A 79 1.37 -13.44 -3.38
CA GLN A 79 2.62 -12.84 -2.92
C GLN A 79 2.47 -11.33 -2.82
N PHE A 80 3.07 -10.76 -1.78
CA PHE A 80 3.32 -9.33 -1.64
C PHE A 80 4.83 -9.14 -1.42
N VAL A 81 5.45 -8.37 -2.30
CA VAL A 81 6.85 -7.93 -2.16
C VAL A 81 6.84 -6.45 -1.85
N ARG A 82 7.52 -6.08 -0.76
CA ARG A 82 7.83 -4.70 -0.43
C ARG A 82 9.32 -4.48 -0.65
N HIS A 83 9.65 -3.55 -1.53
CA HIS A 83 10.99 -3.01 -1.62
C HIS A 83 11.05 -1.74 -0.77
N ASN A 84 11.90 -1.77 0.25
CA ASN A 84 12.26 -0.60 1.03
C ASN A 84 13.64 -0.12 0.53
N PRO A 85 13.72 1.04 -0.13
CA PRO A 85 14.94 1.54 -0.75
C PRO A 85 16.05 1.86 0.27
N GLY A 86 15.73 1.89 1.56
CA GLY A 86 16.63 2.36 2.62
C GLY A 86 16.64 3.89 2.67
N GLY A 87 16.65 4.44 3.88
CA GLY A 87 16.85 5.88 4.10
C GLY A 87 18.32 6.26 3.98
N ASP A 88 18.76 7.24 4.77
CA ASP A 88 20.11 7.81 4.73
C ASP A 88 21.26 6.81 4.99
N THR A 89 20.97 5.63 5.54
CA THR A 89 21.97 4.60 5.86
C THR A 89 22.16 3.55 4.76
N PHE A 90 21.45 3.65 3.62
CA PHE A 90 21.55 2.75 2.46
C PHE A 90 21.53 1.26 2.84
N ASP A 91 20.48 0.83 3.54
CA ASP A 91 20.18 -0.59 3.79
C ASP A 91 18.91 -0.99 3.02
N PRO A 92 19.03 -1.23 1.69
CA PRO A 92 17.91 -1.67 0.89
C PRO A 92 17.48 -3.07 1.33
N SER A 93 16.22 -3.20 1.69
CA SER A 93 15.65 -4.49 2.10
C SER A 93 14.44 -4.85 1.24
N MET A 94 14.25 -6.16 1.09
CA MET A 94 13.07 -6.73 0.46
C MET A 94 12.36 -7.62 1.47
N GLU A 95 11.09 -7.34 1.68
CA GLU A 95 10.21 -8.18 2.48
C GLU A 95 9.25 -8.92 1.55
N VAL A 96 9.05 -10.22 1.80
CA VAL A 96 8.17 -11.06 0.99
C VAL A 96 7.16 -11.74 1.91
N PHE A 97 5.88 -11.58 1.58
CA PHE A 97 4.76 -12.15 2.30
C PHE A 97 3.93 -13.04 1.36
N THR A 98 3.45 -14.17 1.86
CA THR A 98 2.56 -15.09 1.14
C THR A 98 1.13 -15.11 1.69
N GLU A 99 0.90 -14.36 2.78
CA GLU A 99 -0.41 -14.22 3.43
C GLU A 99 -0.49 -12.88 4.17
N GLY A 100 -1.67 -12.56 4.70
CA GLY A 100 -1.96 -11.32 5.42
C GLY A 100 -2.70 -10.28 4.56
N SER A 101 -2.59 -9.02 4.98
CA SER A 101 -3.22 -7.88 4.31
C SER A 101 -2.29 -6.67 4.31
N ILE A 102 -2.57 -5.74 3.39
CA ILE A 102 -1.97 -4.41 3.34
C ILE A 102 -3.13 -3.45 3.56
N GLN A 103 -3.00 -2.54 4.53
CA GLN A 103 -4.04 -1.54 4.80
C GLN A 103 -3.44 -0.14 4.74
N PHE A 104 -4.07 0.71 3.94
CA PHE A 104 -3.85 2.15 3.94
C PHE A 104 -4.91 2.78 4.84
N VAL A 105 -4.50 3.50 5.88
CA VAL A 105 -5.40 4.10 6.86
C VAL A 105 -5.45 5.60 6.64
N SER A 106 -6.64 6.16 6.43
CA SER A 106 -6.81 7.60 6.24
C SER A 106 -6.29 8.37 7.45
N LEU A 107 -5.48 9.41 7.18
CA LEU A 107 -4.97 10.33 8.19
C LEU A 107 -5.70 11.69 8.15
N ARG A 108 -6.76 11.81 7.36
CA ARG A 108 -7.59 13.02 7.38
C ARG A 108 -8.31 13.14 8.73
N PRO A 109 -8.31 14.34 9.34
CA PRO A 109 -9.19 14.62 10.47
C PRO A 109 -10.64 14.38 10.03
N ARG A 110 -11.39 13.60 10.81
CA ARG A 110 -12.85 13.55 10.67
C ARG A 110 -13.39 14.91 11.10
N VAL A 111 -13.88 15.70 10.13
CA VAL A 111 -14.60 16.95 10.38
C VAL A 111 -16.04 16.63 10.77
#